data_AF-A0A2H0FMI5-F1
#
_entry.id   AF-A0A2H0FMI5-F1
#
_cell.length_a   1.000
_cell.length_b   1.000
_cell.length_c   1.000
_cell.angle_alpha   90.00
_cell.angle_beta   90.00
_cell.angle_gamma   90.00
#
_symmetry.space_group_name_H-M   'P 1'
#
loop_
_entity.id
_entity.type
_entity.pdbx_description
1 polymer ?
#
loop_
_entity_poly.entity_id
_entity_poly.type
_entity_poly.pdbx_seq_one_letter_code
_entity_poly.pdbx_strand_id
1 'polypeptide(L)'
;MKTRIFVGFIVMMFVFVTPLSANGKVDIQKYFNDTANKVKATENAAEKREILNESFQNLSKALEKVENMGLVSNENRDVFDQFKNNLQEKQDELAGNNGYERIPDSQLNNFSNYVVQDMEQALSISLVALLLIIILVILLI
;
A
#
# COMPACT_ATOMS: atom_id res chain seq x y z
N MET A 1 -35.37 -1.03 -18.76
CA MET A 1 -34.12 -0.37 -19.21
C MET A 1 -33.02 -0.26 -18.14
N LYS A 2 -33.33 -0.28 -16.83
CA LYS A 2 -32.30 -0.19 -15.76
C LYS A 2 -31.45 -1.46 -15.55
N THR A 3 -32.01 -2.65 -15.81
CA THR A 3 -31.30 -3.94 -15.61
C THR A 3 -30.28 -4.25 -16.72
N ARG A 4 -30.44 -3.69 -17.93
CA ARG A 4 -29.51 -3.90 -19.06
C ARG A 4 -28.21 -3.10 -18.92
N ILE A 5 -28.24 -1.98 -18.19
CA ILE A 5 -27.06 -1.14 -17.92
C ILE A 5 -26.20 -1.79 -16.83
N PHE A 6 -26.81 -2.39 -15.81
CA PHE A 6 -26.08 -3.03 -14.71
C PHE A 6 -25.33 -4.29 -15.14
N VAL A 7 -25.94 -5.10 -16.02
CA VAL A 7 -25.28 -6.29 -16.61
C VAL A 7 -24.18 -5.88 -17.59
N GLY A 8 -24.35 -4.77 -18.32
CA GLY A 8 -23.31 -4.23 -19.20
C GLY A 8 -22.05 -3.77 -18.45
N PHE A 9 -22.21 -3.18 -17.27
CA PHE A 9 -21.08 -2.78 -16.42
C PHE A 9 -20.30 -3.97 -15.86
N ILE A 10 -20.99 -5.04 -15.44
CA ILE A 10 -20.33 -6.26 -14.92
C ILE A 10 -19.61 -7.02 -16.03
N VAL A 11 -20.18 -7.09 -17.24
CA VAL A 11 -19.55 -7.76 -18.39
C VAL A 11 -18.36 -6.94 -18.94
N MET A 12 -18.41 -5.61 -18.89
CA MET A 12 -17.28 -4.76 -19.31
C MET A 12 -16.09 -4.81 -18.33
N MET A 13 -16.34 -5.14 -17.06
CA MET A 13 -15.30 -5.36 -16.05
C MET A 13 -14.53 -6.69 -16.23
N PHE A 14 -15.10 -7.65 -16.97
CA PHE A 14 -14.46 -8.94 -17.27
C PHE A 14 -13.66 -8.96 -18.59
N VAL A 15 -13.78 -7.95 -19.45
CA VAL A 15 -13.04 -7.89 -20.74
C VAL A 15 -11.64 -7.28 -20.57
N PHE A 16 -11.32 -6.71 -19.40
CA PHE A 16 -9.98 -6.22 -19.08
C PHE A 16 -9.10 -7.23 -18.32
N VAL A 17 -9.30 -8.54 -18.50
CA VAL A 17 -8.30 -9.55 -18.06
C VAL A 17 -7.15 -9.59 -19.07
N THR A 18 -6.50 -8.44 -19.28
CA THR A 18 -5.09 -8.39 -19.68
C THR A 18 -4.24 -8.79 -18.47
N PRO A 19 -2.91 -9.05 -18.58
CA PRO A 19 -2.10 -9.40 -17.42
C PRO A 19 -1.90 -8.15 -16.52
N LEU A 20 -2.96 -7.76 -15.80
CA LEU A 20 -3.04 -6.72 -14.78
C LEU A 20 -2.18 -7.05 -13.55
N SER A 21 -1.75 -8.31 -13.43
CA SER A 21 -0.88 -8.79 -12.35
C SER A 21 0.51 -8.14 -12.29
N ALA A 22 0.93 -7.41 -13.33
CA ALA A 22 2.22 -6.70 -13.34
C ALA A 22 2.11 -5.24 -12.85
N ASN A 23 0.97 -4.57 -13.05
CA ASN A 23 0.88 -3.12 -12.83
C ASN A 23 0.74 -2.74 -11.34
N GLY A 24 0.05 -3.53 -10.52
CA GLY A 24 -0.11 -3.20 -9.09
C GLY A 24 1.15 -3.29 -8.27
N LYS A 25 2.03 -4.23 -8.63
CA LYS A 25 3.33 -4.36 -8.02
C LYS A 25 4.14 -3.10 -8.28
N VAL A 26 4.12 -2.66 -9.54
CA VAL A 26 4.80 -1.45 -10.00
C VAL A 26 4.25 -0.21 -9.30
N ASP A 27 2.95 -0.10 -9.10
CA ASP A 27 2.33 1.08 -8.51
C ASP A 27 2.61 1.21 -6.98
N ILE A 28 2.59 0.12 -6.21
CA ILE A 28 2.93 0.16 -4.77
C ILE A 28 4.42 0.40 -4.58
N GLN A 29 5.23 -0.30 -5.35
CA GLN A 29 6.68 -0.08 -5.37
C GLN A 29 6.99 1.37 -5.72
N LYS A 30 6.29 1.94 -6.71
CA LYS A 30 6.41 3.35 -7.07
C LYS A 30 5.98 4.28 -5.92
N TYR A 31 4.88 4.00 -5.23
CA TYR A 31 4.42 4.80 -4.09
C TYR A 31 5.50 4.90 -2.99
N PHE A 32 6.08 3.76 -2.60
CA PHE A 32 7.14 3.74 -1.59
C PHE A 32 8.45 4.31 -2.10
N ASN A 33 8.79 4.11 -3.38
CA ASN A 33 9.95 4.74 -4.01
C ASN A 33 9.83 6.27 -4.04
N ASP A 34 8.66 6.80 -4.40
CA ASP A 34 8.39 8.23 -4.40
C ASP A 34 8.48 8.80 -2.98
N THR A 35 7.95 8.06 -1.99
CA THR A 35 8.11 8.39 -0.56
C THR A 35 9.59 8.42 -0.16
N ALA A 36 10.35 7.37 -0.49
CA ALA A 36 11.77 7.29 -0.16
C ALA A 36 12.59 8.40 -0.83
N ASN A 37 12.24 8.78 -2.06
CA ASN A 37 12.86 9.90 -2.77
C ASN A 37 12.55 11.23 -2.08
N LYS A 38 11.30 11.46 -1.66
CA LYS A 38 10.93 12.65 -0.87
C LYS A 38 11.70 12.71 0.45
N VAL A 39 11.77 11.61 1.20
CA VAL A 39 12.54 11.49 2.45
C VAL A 39 14.02 11.84 2.23
N LYS A 40 14.63 11.37 1.12
CA LYS A 40 16.03 11.67 0.82
C LYS A 40 16.25 13.13 0.42
N ALA A 41 15.28 13.75 -0.25
CA ALA A 41 15.33 15.13 -0.69
C ALA A 41 15.10 16.13 0.45
N THR A 42 14.43 15.73 1.51
CA THR A 42 14.24 16.54 2.72
C THR A 42 15.52 16.58 3.57
N GLU A 43 15.83 17.71 4.18
CA GLU A 43 17.00 17.83 5.08
C GLU A 43 16.62 17.57 6.55
N ASN A 44 15.46 18.07 6.99
CA ASN A 44 14.99 17.98 8.37
C ASN A 44 14.53 16.55 8.72
N ALA A 45 15.08 15.99 9.79
CA ALA A 45 14.75 14.63 10.21
C ALA A 45 13.30 14.45 10.74
N ALA A 46 12.73 15.48 11.38
CA ALA A 46 11.34 15.44 11.80
C ALA A 46 10.40 15.39 10.59
N GLU A 47 10.68 16.19 9.56
CA GLU A 47 9.91 16.18 8.31
C GLU A 47 10.05 14.84 7.56
N LYS A 48 11.26 14.26 7.52
CA LYS A 48 11.46 12.91 6.95
C LYS A 48 10.58 11.86 7.59
N ARG A 49 10.52 11.89 8.92
CA ARG A 49 9.71 10.98 9.70
C ARG A 49 8.23 11.21 9.45
N GLU A 50 7.80 12.46 9.38
CA GLU A 50 6.41 12.79 9.07
C GLU A 50 6.02 12.26 7.69
N ILE A 51 6.85 12.47 6.67
CA ILE A 51 6.60 11.94 5.31
C ILE A 51 6.41 10.42 5.33
N LEU A 52 7.24 9.68 6.08
CA LEU A 52 7.11 8.24 6.21
C LEU A 52 5.83 7.85 6.96
N ASN A 53 5.56 8.52 8.09
CA ASN A 53 4.38 8.28 8.89
C ASN A 53 3.09 8.53 8.10
N GLU A 54 2.98 9.67 7.42
CA GLU A 54 1.85 10.01 6.55
C GLU A 54 1.69 8.97 5.43
N SER A 55 2.79 8.54 4.81
CA SER A 55 2.78 7.53 3.77
C SER A 55 2.18 6.21 4.27
N PHE A 56 2.63 5.72 5.42
CA PHE A 56 2.06 4.53 6.03
C PHE A 56 0.60 4.71 6.44
N GLN A 57 0.24 5.84 7.06
CA GLN A 57 -1.13 6.09 7.49
C GLN A 57 -2.11 6.16 6.33
N ASN A 58 -1.70 6.77 5.21
CA ASN A 58 -2.51 6.86 4.00
C ASN A 58 -2.77 5.48 3.41
N LEU A 59 -1.75 4.62 3.39
CA LEU A 59 -1.91 3.25 2.92
C LEU A 59 -2.79 2.42 3.86
N SER A 60 -2.63 2.54 5.19
CA SER A 60 -3.51 1.89 6.17
C SER A 60 -4.98 2.29 5.99
N LYS A 61 -5.25 3.59 5.83
CA LYS A 61 -6.62 4.08 5.57
C LYS A 61 -7.20 3.55 4.26
N ALA A 62 -6.36 3.39 3.23
CA ALA A 62 -6.80 2.83 1.96
C ALA A 62 -7.11 1.34 2.07
N LEU A 63 -6.31 0.58 2.83
CA LEU A 63 -6.57 -0.81 3.17
C LEU A 63 -7.92 -0.94 3.91
N GLU A 64 -8.13 -0.16 4.96
CA GLU A 64 -9.41 -0.14 5.70
C GLU A 64 -10.61 0.16 4.80
N LYS A 65 -10.48 1.09 3.85
CA LYS A 65 -11.55 1.38 2.87
C LYS A 65 -11.85 0.17 2.00
N VAL A 66 -10.83 -0.49 1.46
CA VAL A 66 -11.01 -1.68 0.60
C VAL A 66 -11.64 -2.84 1.37
N GLU A 67 -11.27 -3.02 2.63
CA GLU A 67 -11.91 -3.97 3.53
C GLU A 67 -13.38 -3.65 3.77
N ASN A 68 -13.69 -2.40 4.12
CA ASN A 68 -15.06 -1.95 4.37
C ASN A 68 -15.97 -2.01 3.12
N MET A 69 -15.39 -1.97 1.92
CA MET A 69 -16.11 -2.18 0.66
C MET A 69 -16.42 -3.65 0.37
N GLY A 70 -15.92 -4.59 1.17
CA GLY A 70 -16.13 -6.03 0.95
C GLY A 70 -15.42 -6.56 -0.31
N LEU A 71 -14.38 -5.87 -0.77
CA LEU A 71 -13.62 -6.23 -1.98
C LEU A 71 -12.55 -7.28 -1.71
N VAL A 72 -12.27 -7.57 -0.44
CA VAL A 72 -11.33 -8.62 -0.03
C VAL A 72 -12.07 -9.96 -0.03
N SER A 73 -11.71 -10.85 -0.96
CA SER A 73 -12.24 -12.22 -0.97
C SER A 73 -11.67 -13.04 0.20
N ASN A 74 -12.40 -14.06 0.64
CA ASN A 74 -11.96 -14.96 1.72
C ASN A 74 -10.60 -15.62 1.40
N GLU A 75 -10.35 -15.97 0.14
CA GLU A 75 -9.09 -16.56 -0.33
C GLU A 75 -7.89 -15.62 -0.20
N ASN A 76 -8.13 -14.30 -0.23
CA ASN A 76 -7.08 -13.28 -0.12
C ASN A 76 -7.04 -12.63 1.27
N ARG A 77 -7.88 -13.08 2.20
CA ARG A 77 -8.02 -12.46 3.53
C ARG A 77 -6.75 -12.58 4.34
N ASP A 78 -6.14 -13.76 4.39
CA ASP A 78 -4.90 -13.99 5.14
C ASP A 78 -3.74 -13.12 4.61
N VAL A 79 -3.62 -13.02 3.29
CA VAL A 79 -2.58 -12.21 2.63
C VAL A 79 -2.82 -10.71 2.85
N PHE A 80 -4.07 -10.28 2.84
CA PHE A 80 -4.47 -8.91 3.13
C PHE A 80 -4.19 -8.53 4.59
N ASP A 81 -4.57 -9.38 5.54
CA ASP A 81 -4.33 -9.17 6.97
C ASP A 81 -2.81 -9.21 7.26
N GLN A 82 -2.05 -10.09 6.62
CA GLN A 82 -0.58 -10.09 6.69
C GLN A 82 0.02 -8.78 6.19
N PHE A 83 -0.47 -8.24 5.07
CA PHE A 83 0.02 -6.96 4.55
C PHE A 83 -0.31 -5.78 5.48
N LYS A 84 -1.52 -5.74 6.04
CA LYS A 84 -1.90 -4.76 7.06
C LYS A 84 -0.99 -4.83 8.28
N ASN A 85 -0.71 -6.04 8.76
CA ASN A 85 0.16 -6.25 9.91
C ASN A 85 1.60 -5.80 9.62
N ASN A 86 2.16 -6.14 8.46
CA ASN A 86 3.50 -5.66 8.08
C ASN A 86 3.54 -4.12 8.03
N LEU A 87 2.55 -3.48 7.42
CA LEU A 87 2.48 -2.02 7.38
C LEU A 87 2.41 -1.40 8.79
N GLN A 88 1.64 -2.01 9.70
CA GLN A 88 1.57 -1.59 11.09
C GLN A 88 2.91 -1.77 11.81
N GLU A 89 3.59 -2.90 11.62
CA GLU A 89 4.92 -3.14 12.16
C GLU A 89 5.90 -2.05 11.71
N LYS A 90 5.86 -1.61 10.45
CA LYS A 90 6.72 -0.50 9.97
C LYS A 90 6.38 0.85 10.60
N GLN A 91 5.10 1.12 10.88
CA GLN A 91 4.71 2.31 11.64
C GLN A 91 5.24 2.25 13.07
N ASP A 92 5.15 1.07 13.70
CA ASP A 92 5.59 0.86 15.07
C ASP A 92 7.12 0.92 15.18
N GLU A 93 7.87 0.33 14.24
CA GLU A 93 9.32 0.49 14.10
C GLU A 93 9.70 1.97 13.96
N LEU A 94 9.04 2.68 13.04
CA LEU A 94 9.29 4.10 12.82
C LEU A 94 9.11 4.90 14.11
N ALA A 95 8.01 4.68 14.83
CA ALA A 95 7.68 5.42 16.05
C ALA A 95 8.43 4.94 17.30
N GLY A 96 8.90 3.68 17.32
CA GLY A 96 9.39 3.00 18.52
C GLY A 96 8.27 2.56 19.46
N ASN A 97 7.15 2.12 18.90
CA ASN A 97 5.99 1.62 19.65
C ASN A 97 6.00 0.10 19.72
N ASN A 98 5.10 -0.51 20.49
CA ASN A 98 4.87 -1.96 20.53
C ASN A 98 6.12 -2.84 20.75
N GLY A 99 7.10 -2.31 21.49
CA GLY A 99 8.35 -3.02 21.82
C GLY A 99 9.49 -2.81 20.82
N TYR A 100 9.28 -2.01 19.77
CA TYR A 100 10.34 -1.62 18.84
C TYR A 100 11.18 -0.46 19.37
N GLU A 101 12.48 -0.47 19.08
CA GLU A 101 13.30 0.71 19.25
C GLU A 101 12.99 1.72 18.14
N ARG A 102 12.76 2.98 18.52
CA ARG A 102 12.50 4.07 17.56
C ARG A 102 13.65 4.18 16.58
N ILE A 103 13.36 4.10 15.28
CA ILE A 103 14.36 4.33 14.24
C ILE A 103 15.07 5.67 14.48
N PRO A 104 16.41 5.72 14.55
CA PRO A 104 17.14 6.96 14.71
C PRO A 104 16.95 7.88 13.51
N ASP A 105 16.95 9.18 13.76
CA ASP A 105 16.76 10.22 12.74
C ASP A 105 17.80 10.13 11.61
N SER A 106 19.03 9.73 11.93
CA SER A 106 20.11 9.48 10.97
C SER A 106 19.87 8.27 10.06
N GLN A 107 18.97 7.36 10.44
CA GLN A 107 18.66 6.14 9.72
C GLN A 107 17.40 6.23 8.85
N LEU A 108 16.64 7.34 8.88
CA LEU A 108 15.38 7.47 8.15
C LEU A 108 15.51 7.26 6.64
N ASN A 109 16.64 7.65 6.05
CA ASN A 109 16.94 7.38 4.63
C ASN A 109 17.16 5.88 4.33
N ASN A 110 17.79 5.16 5.27
CA ASN A 110 18.02 3.72 5.11
C ASN A 110 16.75 2.93 5.38
N PHE A 111 15.99 3.35 6.39
CA PHE A 111 14.69 2.80 6.70
C PHE A 111 13.72 2.96 5.53
N SER A 112 13.69 4.13 4.87
CA SER A 112 12.83 4.32 3.69
C SER A 112 13.20 3.40 2.52
N ASN A 113 14.48 3.09 2.32
CA ASN A 113 14.91 2.08 1.33
C ASN A 113 14.53 0.66 1.75
N TYR A 114 14.69 0.33 3.02
CA TYR A 114 14.33 -0.98 3.56
C TYR A 114 12.83 -1.24 3.35
N VAL A 115 11.98 -0.26 3.64
CA VAL A 115 10.53 -0.34 3.40
C VAL A 115 10.23 -0.63 1.94
N VAL A 116 10.88 0.04 0.98
CA VAL A 116 10.69 -0.25 -0.45
C VAL A 116 11.00 -1.72 -0.75
N GLN A 117 12.13 -2.22 -0.27
CA GLN A 117 12.57 -3.60 -0.54
C GLN A 117 11.67 -4.64 0.12
N ASP A 118 11.22 -4.37 1.35
CA ASP A 118 10.33 -5.24 2.10
C ASP A 118 8.97 -5.35 1.40
N MET A 119 8.45 -4.22 0.92
CA MET A 119 7.22 -4.18 0.12
C MET A 119 7.40 -4.89 -1.22
N GLU A 120 8.54 -4.77 -1.91
CA GLU A 120 8.81 -5.51 -3.15
C GLU A 120 8.75 -7.05 -2.97
N GLN A 121 9.19 -7.53 -1.82
CA GLN A 121 9.21 -8.95 -1.46
C GLN A 121 7.86 -9.44 -0.95
N ALA A 122 7.10 -8.60 -0.24
CA ALA A 122 5.76 -8.93 0.26
C ALA A 122 4.72 -9.08 -0.87
N LEU A 123 4.97 -8.54 -2.06
CA LEU A 123 4.04 -8.53 -3.20
C LEU A 123 3.98 -9.88 -3.94
N SER A 124 3.08 -10.77 -3.51
CA SER A 124 2.64 -11.96 -4.27
C SER A 124 1.61 -11.59 -5.36
N ILE A 125 1.46 -12.44 -6.40
CA ILE A 125 0.59 -12.16 -7.58
C ILE A 125 -0.88 -11.87 -7.19
N SER A 126 -1.45 -12.55 -6.17
CA SER A 126 -2.84 -12.29 -5.74
C SER A 126 -2.96 -10.99 -4.94
N LEU A 127 -1.93 -10.64 -4.15
CA LEU A 127 -1.85 -9.40 -3.40
C LEU A 127 -1.75 -8.17 -4.31
N VAL A 128 -1.07 -8.32 -5.46
CA VAL A 128 -0.90 -7.25 -6.46
C VAL A 128 -2.24 -6.77 -7.03
N ALA A 129 -3.17 -7.70 -7.30
CA ALA A 129 -4.50 -7.34 -7.80
C ALA A 129 -5.33 -6.57 -6.76
N LEU A 130 -5.25 -6.98 -5.49
CA LEU A 130 -5.92 -6.30 -4.38
C LEU A 130 -5.32 -4.91 -4.11
N LEU A 131 -4.00 -4.78 -4.24
CA LEU A 131 -3.29 -3.52 -4.06
C LEU A 131 -3.51 -2.51 -5.18
N LEU A 132 -3.78 -2.94 -6.43
CA LEU A 132 -4.25 -2.03 -7.48
C LEU A 132 -5.51 -1.29 -7.07
N ILE A 133 -6.47 -2.01 -6.48
CA ILE A 133 -7.72 -1.41 -6.01
C ILE A 133 -7.41 -0.34 -4.94
N ILE A 134 -6.48 -0.63 -4.03
CA ILE A 134 -6.07 0.27 -2.96
C ILE A 134 -5.43 1.55 -3.51
N ILE A 135 -4.55 1.44 -4.52
CA ILE A 135 -3.94 2.61 -5.17
C ILE A 135 -4.97 3.42 -5.95
N LEU A 136 -5.89 2.77 -6.66
CA LEU A 136 -6.97 3.48 -7.35
C LEU A 136 -7.82 4.27 -6.34
N VAL A 137 -8.07 3.72 -5.15
CA VAL A 137 -8.75 4.44 -4.07
C VAL A 137 -7.92 5.64 -3.59
N ILE A 138 -6.59 5.52 -3.45
CA ILE A 138 -5.71 6.64 -3.07
C ILE A 138 -5.69 7.72 -4.17
N LEU A 139 -5.66 7.35 -5.45
CA LEU A 139 -5.59 8.28 -6.59
C LEU A 139 -6.93 8.97 -6.91
N LEU A 140 -8.06 8.38 -6.52
CA LEU A 140 -9.40 8.93 -6.74
C LEU A 140 -9.87 9.89 -5.64
N ILE A 141 -9.08 10.05 -4.58
CA ILE A 141 -9.30 11.00 -3.48
C ILE A 141 -8.41 12.22 -3.71
#